data_AF-A0A0C3AI77-F1
#
_entry.id   AF-A0A0C3AI77-F1
#
_cell.length_a   1.000
_cell.length_b   1.000
_cell.length_c   1.000
_cell.angle_alpha   90.00
_cell.angle_beta   90.00
_cell.angle_gamma   90.00
#
_symmetry.space_group_name_H-M   'P 1'
#
loop_
_entity.id
_entity.type
_entity.pdbx_description
1 polymer ?
#
loop_
_entity_poly.entity_id
_entity_poly.type
_entity_poly.pdbx_seq_one_letter_code
_entity_poly.pdbx_strand_id
1 'polypeptide(L)'
;MAEVIGLASAVAGLVTLVGQVAKLSYIFLSDIRGASKSQKLYLQEVSALTEVLLRIEQALEVPELGVVRPSISTKTLQDCQELLGSLKTSLEKATKNSSRIEKLKSSVKWPFDENEVKKLVGMLHRYRLVLRYILTT
;
A
#
# COMPACT_ATOMS: atom_id res chain seq x y z
N MET A 1 2.12 -6.90 26.90
CA MET A 1 1.77 -7.84 25.82
C MET A 1 0.61 -7.35 24.96
N ALA A 2 -0.45 -6.75 25.54
CA ALA A 2 -1.57 -6.17 24.79
C ALA A 2 -1.14 -5.12 23.74
N GLU A 3 -0.12 -4.31 24.03
CA GLU A 3 0.42 -3.32 23.09
C GLU A 3 1.04 -3.95 21.83
N VAL A 4 1.69 -5.12 21.98
CA VAL A 4 2.29 -5.85 20.84
C VAL A 4 1.21 -6.46 19.97
N ILE A 5 0.15 -7.00 20.58
CA ILE A 5 -1.00 -7.55 19.87
C ILE A 5 -1.78 -6.43 19.15
N GLY A 6 -1.94 -5.27 19.80
CA GLY A 6 -2.54 -4.08 19.19
C GLY A 6 -1.73 -3.58 18.01
N LEU A 7 -0.40 -3.57 18.12
CA LEU A 7 0.48 -3.18 17.02
C LEU A 7 0.46 -4.18 15.87
N ALA A 8 0.54 -5.48 16.17
CA ALA A 8 0.48 -6.56 15.18
C ALA A 8 -0.83 -6.53 14.39
N SER A 9 -1.97 -6.34 15.08
CA SER A 9 -3.27 -6.23 14.42
C SER A 9 -3.40 -4.96 13.56
N ALA A 10 -2.83 -3.83 14.00
CA ALA A 10 -2.79 -2.62 13.18
C ALA A 10 -1.94 -2.82 11.91
N VAL A 11 -0.77 -3.44 12.02
CA VAL A 11 0.10 -3.75 10.87
C VAL A 11 -0.58 -4.73 9.92
N ALA A 12 -1.21 -5.79 10.42
CA ALA A 12 -1.95 -6.75 9.61
C ALA A 12 -3.12 -6.11 8.86
N GLY A 13 -3.79 -5.13 9.49
CA GLY A 13 -4.77 -4.28 8.83
C GLY A 13 -4.19 -3.52 7.64
N LEU A 14 -2.98 -2.93 7.79
CA LEU A 14 -2.27 -2.25 6.72
C LEU A 14 -1.82 -3.20 5.60
N VAL A 15 -1.28 -4.37 5.93
CA VAL A 15 -0.91 -5.44 4.97
C VAL A 15 -2.11 -5.81 4.10
N THR A 16 -3.25 -6.05 4.75
CA THR A 16 -4.50 -6.35 4.06
C THR A 16 -4.92 -5.21 3.12
N LEU A 17 -4.79 -3.97 3.58
CA LEU A 17 -5.24 -2.79 2.83
C LEU A 17 -4.33 -2.52 1.62
N VAL A 18 -3.00 -2.57 1.79
CA VAL A 18 -2.06 -2.41 0.68
C VAL A 18 -2.17 -3.55 -0.34
N GLY A 19 -2.47 -4.77 0.10
CA GLY A 19 -2.76 -5.90 -0.79
C GLY A 19 -4.00 -5.67 -1.65
N GLN A 20 -5.07 -5.09 -1.08
CA GLN A 20 -6.25 -4.68 -1.86
C GLN A 20 -5.94 -3.57 -2.86
N VAL A 21 -5.14 -2.57 -2.45
CA VAL A 21 -4.67 -1.50 -3.35
C VAL A 21 -3.85 -2.09 -4.50
N ALA A 22 -2.93 -3.01 -4.22
CA ALA A 22 -2.12 -3.69 -5.23
C ALA A 22 -2.99 -4.48 -6.22
N LYS A 23 -3.92 -5.29 -5.71
CA LYS A 23 -4.87 -6.06 -6.54
C LYS A 23 -5.69 -5.15 -7.45
N LEU A 24 -6.28 -4.09 -6.89
CA LEU A 24 -7.04 -3.11 -7.67
C LEU A 24 -6.16 -2.45 -8.72
N SER A 25 -4.97 -1.99 -8.34
CA SER A 25 -4.02 -1.36 -9.25
C SER A 25 -3.63 -2.28 -10.43
N TYR A 26 -3.48 -3.58 -10.17
CA TYR A 26 -3.17 -4.57 -11.20
C TYR A 26 -4.31 -4.74 -12.21
N ILE A 27 -5.57 -4.59 -11.80
CA ILE A 27 -6.72 -4.62 -12.73
C ILE A 27 -6.59 -3.49 -13.76
N PHE A 28 -6.25 -2.28 -13.34
CA PHE A 28 -6.08 -1.14 -14.27
C PHE A 28 -4.80 -1.26 -15.10
N LEU A 29 -3.73 -1.77 -14.52
CA LEU A 29 -2.41 -1.88 -15.14
C LEU A 29 -2.14 -3.30 -15.66
N SER A 30 -3.21 -4.04 -16.01
CA SER A 30 -3.13 -5.45 -16.47
C SER A 30 -2.16 -5.62 -17.64
N ASP A 31 -2.01 -4.59 -18.48
CA ASP A 31 -0.90 -4.47 -19.44
C ASP A 31 0.18 -3.52 -18.91
N ILE A 32 1.04 -4.04 -18.02
CA ILE A 32 2.15 -3.27 -17.44
C ILE A 32 3.11 -2.79 -18.54
N ARG A 33 3.16 -3.45 -19.71
CA ARG A 33 4.03 -3.03 -20.82
C ARG A 33 3.65 -1.66 -21.36
N GLY A 34 2.35 -1.40 -21.56
CA GLY A 34 1.80 -0.10 -21.96
C GLY A 34 1.73 0.95 -20.85
N ALA A 35 1.99 0.58 -19.60
CA ALA A 35 1.94 1.52 -18.47
C ALA A 35 3.06 2.58 -18.54
N SER A 36 2.69 3.82 -18.21
CA SER A 36 3.63 4.95 -18.11
C SER A 36 4.69 4.69 -17.05
N LYS A 37 5.86 5.32 -17.17
CA LYS A 37 6.96 5.21 -16.19
C LYS A 37 6.48 5.48 -14.75
N SER A 38 5.65 6.51 -14.57
CA SER A 38 5.08 6.87 -13.27
C SER A 38 4.18 5.77 -12.67
N GLN A 39 3.39 5.08 -13.49
CA GLN A 39 2.53 3.97 -13.05
C GLN A 39 3.35 2.75 -12.63
N LYS A 40 4.42 2.45 -13.37
CA LYS A 40 5.38 1.38 -13.02
C LYS A 40 6.06 1.68 -11.68
N LEU A 41 6.52 2.92 -11.48
CA LEU A 41 7.10 3.37 -10.21
C LEU A 41 6.11 3.27 -9.06
N TYR A 42 4.84 3.63 -9.27
CA TYR A 42 3.78 3.47 -8.29
C TYR A 42 3.60 2.00 -7.88
N LEU A 43 3.48 1.08 -8.85
CA LEU A 43 3.37 -0.34 -8.54
C LEU A 43 4.58 -0.85 -7.77
N GLN A 44 5.79 -0.42 -8.16
CA GLN A 44 7.01 -0.77 -7.45
C GLN A 44 6.99 -0.29 -6.00
N GLU A 45 6.58 0.94 -5.72
CA GLU A 45 6.49 1.45 -4.35
C GLU A 45 5.37 0.76 -3.55
N VAL A 46 4.23 0.43 -4.15
CA VAL A 46 3.17 -0.36 -3.49
C VAL A 46 3.67 -1.76 -3.13
N SER A 47 4.35 -2.45 -4.05
CA SER A 47 4.95 -3.76 -3.79
C SER A 47 6.03 -3.69 -2.72
N ALA A 48 6.91 -2.68 -2.78
CA ALA A 48 7.96 -2.50 -1.79
C ALA A 48 7.40 -2.14 -0.40
N LEU A 49 6.31 -1.36 -0.34
CA LEU A 49 5.62 -1.07 0.92
C LEU A 49 4.97 -2.33 1.50
N THR A 50 4.34 -3.15 0.65
CA THR A 50 3.76 -4.44 1.04
C THR A 50 4.82 -5.34 1.67
N GLU A 51 6.00 -5.45 1.04
CA GLU A 51 7.11 -6.26 1.55
C GLU A 51 7.58 -5.77 2.92
N VAL A 52 7.76 -4.47 3.11
CA VAL A 52 8.18 -3.92 4.41
C VAL A 52 7.13 -4.18 5.49
N LEU A 53 5.84 -4.00 5.18
CA LEU A 53 4.76 -4.26 6.13
C LEU A 53 4.68 -5.75 6.53
N LEU A 54 4.84 -6.67 5.58
CA LEU A 54 4.90 -8.11 5.86
C LEU A 54 6.09 -8.48 6.75
N ARG A 55 7.26 -7.87 6.53
CA ARG A 55 8.43 -8.09 7.40
C ARG A 55 8.18 -7.58 8.83
N ILE A 56 7.50 -6.44 8.98
CA ILE A 56 7.11 -5.91 10.30
C ILE A 56 6.11 -6.84 10.97
N GLU A 57 5.11 -7.33 10.24
CA GLU A 57 4.13 -8.30 10.75
C GLU A 57 4.82 -9.55 11.29
N GLN A 58 5.70 -10.16 10.49
CA GLN A 58 6.49 -11.33 10.90
C GLN A 58 7.37 -11.04 12.13
N ALA A 59 8.00 -9.87 12.19
CA ALA A 59 8.82 -9.48 13.35
C ALA A 59 7.99 -9.28 14.64
N LEU A 60 6.69 -8.99 14.52
CA LEU A 60 5.77 -8.86 15.65
C LEU A 60 5.15 -10.21 16.05
N GLU A 61 5.03 -11.15 15.11
CA GLU A 61 4.48 -12.49 15.35
C GLU A 61 5.49 -13.46 15.96
N VAL A 62 6.80 -13.31 15.71
CA VAL A 62 7.83 -14.19 16.27
C VAL A 62 8.21 -13.73 17.69
N PRO A 63 7.87 -14.49 18.74
CA PRO A 63 8.06 -14.05 20.12
C PRO A 63 9.52 -14.13 20.63
N GLU A 64 10.44 -14.70 19.86
CA GLU A 64 11.72 -15.18 20.39
C GLU A 64 12.93 -14.63 19.62
N LEU A 65 13.94 -14.20 20.40
CA LEU A 65 15.32 -13.81 20.03
C LEU A 65 15.57 -12.33 19.67
N GLY A 66 15.48 -11.45 20.68
CA GLY A 66 16.34 -10.24 20.75
C GLY A 66 16.16 -9.19 19.66
N VAL A 67 15.16 -9.32 18.79
CA VAL A 67 14.81 -8.30 17.79
C VAL A 67 14.27 -7.08 18.53
N VAL A 68 14.94 -5.95 18.34
CA VAL A 68 14.49 -4.65 18.83
C VAL A 68 13.05 -4.47 18.41
N ARG A 69 12.16 -4.31 19.39
CA ARG A 69 10.74 -4.17 19.09
C ARG A 69 10.55 -2.90 18.30
N PRO A 70 9.95 -2.98 17.11
CA PRO A 70 9.79 -1.82 16.26
C PRO A 70 8.97 -0.75 16.99
N SER A 71 9.60 0.37 17.37
CA SER A 71 8.90 1.50 17.97
C SER A 71 8.19 2.27 16.88
N ILE A 72 6.98 1.83 16.55
CA ILE A 72 6.15 2.45 15.53
C ILE A 72 5.22 3.45 16.23
N SER A 73 5.29 4.71 15.82
CA SER A 73 4.30 5.70 16.25
C SER A 73 2.92 5.33 15.72
N THR A 74 1.92 5.30 16.60
CA THR A 74 0.51 5.09 16.25
C THR A 74 0.03 6.11 15.21
N LYS A 75 0.56 7.34 15.26
CA LYS A 75 0.29 8.38 14.25
C LYS A 75 0.77 7.96 12.87
N THR A 76 1.99 7.43 12.74
CA THR A 76 2.52 6.95 11.46
C THR A 76 1.67 5.83 10.88
N LEU A 77 1.17 4.92 11.69
CA LEU A 77 0.27 3.84 11.24
C LEU A 77 -1.07 4.40 10.77
N GLN A 78 -1.64 5.34 11.52
CA GLN A 78 -2.90 5.98 11.16
C GLN A 78 -2.79 6.77 9.85
N ASP A 79 -1.75 7.58 9.69
CA ASP A 79 -1.45 8.31 8.45
C ASP A 79 -1.30 7.34 7.25
N CYS A 80 -0.62 6.20 7.45
CA CYS A 80 -0.48 5.15 6.43
C CYS A 80 -1.85 4.54 6.08
N GLN A 81 -2.69 4.27 7.09
CA GLN A 81 -4.01 3.70 6.93
C GLN A 81 -4.94 4.65 6.16
N GLU A 82 -4.92 5.94 6.47
CA GLU A 82 -5.70 6.97 5.79
C GLU A 82 -5.28 7.10 4.32
N LEU A 83 -3.97 7.13 4.05
CA LEU A 83 -3.46 7.18 2.68
C LEU A 83 -3.88 5.96 1.86
N LEU A 84 -3.64 4.76 2.39
CA LEU A 84 -3.98 3.52 1.68
C LEU A 84 -5.50 3.38 1.53
N GLY A 85 -6.28 3.81 2.54
CA GLY A 85 -7.75 3.80 2.50
C GLY A 85 -8.32 4.77 1.45
N SER A 86 -7.74 5.96 1.33
CA SER A 86 -8.07 6.92 0.28
C SER A 86 -7.73 6.38 -1.11
N LEU A 87 -6.53 5.79 -1.27
CA LEU A 87 -6.11 5.12 -2.50
C LEU A 87 -7.07 4.00 -2.91
N LYS A 88 -7.40 3.11 -1.98
CA LYS A 88 -8.36 2.02 -2.19
C LYS A 88 -9.71 2.57 -2.64
N THR A 89 -10.23 3.58 -1.96
CA THR A 89 -11.53 4.19 -2.28
C THR A 89 -11.55 4.79 -3.69
N SER A 90 -10.48 5.50 -4.08
CA SER A 90 -10.36 6.07 -5.42
C SER A 90 -10.28 4.99 -6.50
N LEU A 91 -9.50 3.93 -6.25
CA LEU A 91 -9.41 2.78 -7.15
C LEU A 91 -10.74 2.02 -7.27
N GLU A 92 -11.43 1.76 -6.15
CA GLU A 92 -12.73 1.08 -6.15
C GLU A 92 -13.81 1.87 -6.88
N LYS A 93 -13.85 3.19 -6.68
CA LYS A 93 -14.77 4.08 -7.42
C LYS A 93 -14.50 4.01 -8.92
N ALA A 94 -13.24 3.99 -9.32
CA ALA A 94 -12.84 3.86 -10.71
C ALA A 94 -13.22 2.49 -11.30
N THR A 95 -13.07 1.41 -10.53
CA THR A 95 -13.45 0.05 -10.97
C THR A 95 -14.97 -0.06 -11.13
N LYS A 96 -15.74 0.40 -10.13
CA LYS A 96 -17.21 0.38 -10.16
C LYS A 96 -17.78 1.21 -11.31
N ASN A 97 -17.22 2.39 -11.55
CA ASN A 97 -17.62 3.23 -12.68
C ASN A 97 -17.28 2.54 -14.00
N SER A 98 -16.12 1.86 -14.09
CA SER A 98 -15.78 1.10 -15.28
C SER A 98 -16.75 -0.05 -15.55
N SER A 99 -17.22 -0.79 -14.53
CA SER A 99 -18.22 -1.86 -14.73
C SER A 99 -19.60 -1.39 -15.16
N ARG A 100 -19.97 -0.13 -14.87
CA ARG A 100 -21.16 0.49 -15.47
C ARG A 100 -20.94 0.83 -16.95
N ILE A 101 -19.68 1.05 -17.35
CA ILE A 101 -19.25 1.41 -18.71
C ILE A 101 -18.81 0.17 -19.53
N GLU A 102 -18.67 -1.01 -18.92
CA GLU A 102 -18.27 -2.28 -19.55
C GLU A 102 -19.22 -2.76 -20.67
N LYS A 103 -20.39 -2.13 -20.86
CA LYS A 103 -21.20 -2.32 -22.07
C LYS A 103 -20.66 -1.62 -23.33
N LEU A 104 -19.62 -0.77 -23.23
CA LEU A 104 -19.23 0.13 -24.33
C LEU A 104 -17.73 0.17 -24.71
N LYS A 105 -16.98 -0.91 -24.51
CA LYS A 105 -15.58 -1.12 -24.98
C LYS A 105 -14.46 -0.56 -24.10
N SER A 106 -13.49 -1.47 -23.88
CA SER A 106 -12.03 -1.30 -23.94
C SER A 106 -11.37 -0.24 -23.04
N SER A 107 -10.52 -0.75 -22.14
CA SER A 107 -9.65 -0.02 -21.20
C SER A 107 -10.35 0.64 -20.04
N VAL A 108 -10.35 -0.08 -18.91
CA VAL A 108 -10.42 0.47 -17.56
C VAL A 108 -9.38 1.61 -17.46
N LYS A 109 -9.85 2.87 -17.53
CA LYS A 109 -8.98 4.05 -17.48
C LYS A 109 -8.45 4.24 -16.07
N TRP A 110 -7.12 4.26 -15.95
CA TRP A 110 -6.42 4.61 -14.72
C TRP A 110 -6.96 5.93 -14.14
N PRO A 111 -7.34 5.99 -12.86
CA PRO A 111 -8.11 7.13 -12.32
C PRO A 111 -7.29 8.32 -11.86
N PHE A 112 -5.96 8.26 -11.93
CA PHE A 112 -5.08 9.32 -11.42
C PHE A 112 -4.30 9.97 -12.57
N ASP A 113 -4.13 11.29 -12.52
CA ASP A 113 -3.20 11.99 -13.42
C ASP A 113 -1.73 11.68 -13.06
N GLU A 114 -0.80 11.93 -14.00
CA GLU A 114 0.63 11.75 -13.76
C GLU A 114 1.15 12.52 -12.53
N ASN A 115 0.65 13.73 -12.27
CA ASN A 115 1.04 14.50 -11.09
C ASN A 115 0.58 13.86 -9.79
N GLU A 116 -0.63 13.30 -9.78
CA GLU A 116 -1.17 12.57 -8.62
C GLU A 116 -0.37 11.29 -8.39
N VAL A 117 -0.06 10.54 -9.44
CA VAL A 117 0.77 9.33 -9.35
C VAL A 117 2.15 9.65 -8.77
N LYS A 118 2.79 10.75 -9.20
CA LYS A 118 4.10 11.18 -8.65
C LYS A 118 4.00 11.53 -7.16
N LYS A 119 2.94 12.23 -6.74
CA LYS A 119 2.70 12.54 -5.31
C LYS A 119 2.51 11.26 -4.50
N LEU A 120 1.71 10.32 -5.02
CA LEU A 120 1.48 9.02 -4.38
C LEU A 120 2.77 8.21 -4.24
N VAL A 121 3.59 8.15 -5.29
CA VAL A 121 4.93 7.54 -5.26
C VAL A 121 5.78 8.17 -4.16
N GLY A 122 5.83 9.51 -4.08
CA GLY A 122 6.60 10.21 -3.04
C GLY A 122 6.12 9.90 -1.62
N MET A 123 4.80 9.85 -1.41
CA MET A 123 4.23 9.51 -0.10
C MET A 123 4.51 8.05 0.27
N LEU A 124 4.25 7.10 -0.63
CA LEU A 124 4.53 5.68 -0.42
C LEU A 124 6.01 5.43 -0.13
N HIS A 125 6.90 6.09 -0.87
CA HIS A 125 8.33 6.03 -0.67
C HIS A 125 8.73 6.53 0.73
N ARG A 126 8.18 7.67 1.17
CA ARG A 126 8.43 8.22 2.50
C ARG A 126 7.98 7.24 3.60
N TYR A 127 6.78 6.68 3.49
CA TYR A 127 6.30 5.69 4.47
C TYR A 127 7.14 4.42 4.46
N ARG A 128 7.55 3.94 3.28
CA ARG A 128 8.48 2.81 3.16
C ARG A 128 9.80 3.07 3.89
N LEU A 129 10.38 4.27 3.74
CA LEU A 129 11.62 4.61 4.44
C LEU A 129 11.44 4.61 5.96
N VAL A 130 10.36 5.22 6.45
CA VAL A 130 10.05 5.26 7.89
C VAL A 130 9.86 3.84 8.44
N LEU A 131 9.05 3.02 7.77
CA LEU A 131 8.79 1.64 8.18
C LEU A 131 10.03 0.74 8.05
N ARG A 132 10.89 0.98 7.06
CA ARG A 132 12.15 0.24 6.91
C ARG A 132 13.17 0.61 7.98
N TYR A 133 13.25 1.88 8.35
CA TYR A 133 14.11 2.35 9.42
C TYR A 133 13.81 1.61 10.74
N ILE A 134 12.53 1.37 10.98
CA ILE A 134 12.04 0.65 12.15
C ILE A 134 12.49 -0.82 12.18
N LEU A 135 12.70 -1.47 11.03
CA LEU A 135 13.24 -2.84 10.94
C LEU A 135 14.76 -2.92 11.13
N THR A 136 15.46 -1.78 11.03
CA THR A 136 16.94 -1.72 11.04
C THR A 136 17.48 -1.22 12.38
N THR A 137 16.64 -0.58 13.20
CA THR A 137 16.96 -0.14 14.57
C THR A 137 16.72 -1.28 15.54
#